data_AF-A0A7W0HVE2-F1
#
_entry.id   AF-A0A7W0HVE2-F1
#
_cell.length_a   1.000
_cell.length_b   1.000
_cell.length_c   1.000
_cell.angle_alpha   90.00
_cell.angle_beta   90.00
_cell.angle_gamma   90.00
#
_symmetry.space_group_name_H-M   'P 1'
#
loop_
_entity.id
_entity.type
_entity.pdbx_description
1 polymer ?
#
loop_
_entity_poly.entity_id
_entity_poly.type
_entity_poly.pdbx_seq_one_letter_code
_entity_poly.pdbx_strand_id
1 'polypeptide(L)'
;MNPHPGATVEFHPLGWRRDGDDWIVGRVDSGDFVAVPEEGLRAVLLLERGATVGETERVLDLDAADLVTELCRAGLVRTAGGVAVPAPDPIRATFPRLRRRHVRWALHPLLPALLAVPILSGLLHLDRVPGWEQLIWSANGTLVLVTWTALLWSLVGLHEVAHLVTARAAGVPARISLGTRLQFLVAQTDVSGIWLAPRRVRITVYLSGIAVDLAVAGLALTFADLHPLLATIVLLQLGRLLAQLLVFMRTDLYFLLQDLTGCRDLYGDASRYLRALLCGRTGTLGSLPGRERASLRLYAALLPAGTLACLGFAIVVTLPLMVTLITGALATLAATPGPLAAADALLLLTLVIGPEVLWARAWWRRHGPRVRAIIVR
;
A
#
# COMPACT_ATOMS: atom_id res chain seq x y z
N MET A 1 -7.67 -25.11 -15.63
CA MET A 1 -7.44 -25.88 -16.87
C MET A 1 -6.29 -26.81 -16.54
N ASN A 2 -6.49 -28.12 -16.55
CA ASN A 2 -5.41 -29.06 -16.22
C ASN A 2 -4.64 -29.33 -17.53
N PRO A 3 -3.38 -28.91 -17.67
CA PRO A 3 -2.67 -29.02 -18.95
C PRO A 3 -2.40 -30.48 -19.30
N HIS A 4 -2.50 -30.81 -20.59
CA HIS A 4 -2.22 -32.17 -21.08
C HIS A 4 -0.72 -32.49 -20.92
N PRO A 5 -0.31 -33.75 -20.65
CA PRO A 5 1.11 -34.12 -20.53
C PRO A 5 1.98 -33.77 -21.74
N GLY A 6 1.42 -33.66 -22.95
CA GLY A 6 2.14 -33.27 -24.16
C GLY A 6 2.13 -31.76 -24.42
N ALA A 7 1.51 -30.97 -23.54
CA ALA A 7 1.43 -29.52 -23.70
C ALA A 7 2.79 -28.88 -23.42
N THR A 8 3.18 -27.95 -24.27
CA THR A 8 4.24 -26.98 -23.99
C THR A 8 3.66 -25.75 -23.31
N VAL A 9 4.46 -25.09 -22.49
CA VAL A 9 4.05 -23.90 -21.73
C VAL A 9 4.97 -22.76 -22.13
N GLU A 10 4.38 -21.61 -22.42
CA GLU A 10 5.14 -20.40 -22.66
C GLU A 10 4.81 -19.37 -21.60
N PHE A 11 5.84 -18.87 -20.92
CA PHE A 11 5.69 -17.88 -19.87
C PHE A 11 5.74 -16.44 -20.42
N HIS A 12 5.19 -15.51 -19.64
CA HIS A 12 5.58 -14.11 -19.76
C HIS A 12 7.06 -13.93 -19.36
N PRO A 13 7.69 -12.75 -19.58
CA PRO A 13 9.03 -12.49 -19.07
C PRO A 13 9.08 -12.59 -17.54
N LEU A 14 9.61 -13.71 -17.04
CA LEU A 14 9.72 -13.98 -15.61
C LEU A 14 11.08 -13.51 -15.09
N GLY A 15 11.10 -13.12 -13.82
CA GLY A 15 12.31 -13.05 -13.03
C GLY A 15 12.17 -13.91 -11.78
N TRP A 16 13.30 -14.24 -11.17
CA TRP A 16 13.33 -15.04 -9.95
C TRP A 16 14.38 -14.57 -8.96
N ARG A 17 14.13 -14.82 -7.67
CA ARG A 17 15.03 -14.51 -6.56
C ARG A 17 14.88 -15.54 -5.46
N ARG A 18 16.00 -15.97 -4.88
CA ARG A 18 16.00 -16.83 -3.69
C ARG A 18 15.44 -16.11 -2.46
N ASP A 19 14.60 -16.78 -1.67
CA ASP A 19 13.92 -16.26 -0.49
C ASP A 19 13.81 -17.33 0.61
N GLY A 20 14.87 -17.45 1.41
CA GLY A 20 15.01 -18.57 2.35
C GLY A 20 15.25 -19.87 1.58
N ASP A 21 14.42 -20.87 1.88
CA ASP A 21 14.44 -22.18 1.24
C ASP A 21 13.61 -22.23 -0.06
N ASP A 22 12.82 -21.19 -0.32
CA ASP A 22 12.00 -21.06 -1.52
C ASP A 22 12.60 -20.07 -2.53
N TRP A 23 11.98 -20.04 -3.71
CA TRP A 23 12.21 -19.10 -4.78
C TRP A 23 10.96 -18.28 -5.07
N ILE A 24 11.13 -16.97 -5.15
CA ILE A 24 10.08 -16.09 -5.67
C ILE A 24 10.25 -16.03 -7.17
N VAL A 25 9.20 -16.39 -7.91
CA VAL A 25 9.14 -16.35 -9.37
C VAL A 25 7.96 -15.47 -9.77
N GLY A 26 8.16 -14.58 -10.74
CA GLY A 26 7.03 -13.80 -11.23
C GLY A 26 7.38 -12.68 -12.20
N ARG A 27 6.38 -11.83 -12.42
CA ARG A 27 6.32 -10.79 -13.44
C ARG A 27 6.50 -9.40 -12.82
N VAL A 28 7.59 -8.71 -13.17
CA VAL A 28 7.83 -7.33 -12.69
C VAL A 28 6.83 -6.34 -13.31
N ASP A 29 6.36 -6.61 -14.53
CA ASP A 29 5.49 -5.72 -15.29
C ASP A 29 4.07 -5.66 -14.72
N SER A 30 3.53 -6.80 -14.28
CA SER A 30 2.20 -6.89 -13.65
C SER A 30 2.25 -6.89 -12.12
N GLY A 31 3.38 -7.24 -11.51
CA GLY A 31 3.54 -7.32 -10.05
C GLY A 31 3.04 -8.63 -9.44
N ASP A 32 2.82 -9.67 -10.24
CA ASP A 32 2.35 -10.98 -9.80
C ASP A 32 3.53 -11.91 -9.51
N PHE A 33 3.49 -12.57 -8.34
CA PHE A 33 4.57 -13.44 -7.87
C PHE A 33 4.02 -14.67 -7.15
N VAL A 34 4.75 -15.77 -7.26
CA VAL A 34 4.53 -17.00 -6.49
C VAL A 34 5.83 -17.39 -5.77
N ALA A 35 5.68 -18.00 -4.60
CA ALA A 35 6.77 -18.69 -3.93
C ALA A 35 6.70 -20.17 -4.31
N VAL A 36 7.81 -20.73 -4.80
CA VAL A 36 7.94 -22.14 -5.19
C VAL A 36 9.19 -22.74 -4.54
N PRO A 37 9.18 -24.03 -4.18
CA PRO A 37 10.40 -24.72 -3.76
C PRO A 37 11.42 -24.78 -4.91
N GLU A 38 12.65 -25.17 -4.61
CA GLU A 38 13.73 -25.28 -5.62
C GLU A 38 13.34 -26.18 -6.81
N GLU A 39 12.66 -27.29 -6.55
CA GLU A 39 12.13 -28.20 -7.58
C GLU A 39 11.11 -27.50 -8.49
N GLY A 40 10.27 -26.63 -7.92
CA GLY A 40 9.32 -25.83 -8.67
C GLY A 40 10.02 -24.83 -9.60
N LEU A 41 11.10 -24.18 -9.16
CA LEU A 41 11.91 -23.34 -10.05
C LEU A 41 12.57 -24.16 -11.16
N ARG A 42 13.11 -25.34 -10.84
CA ARG A 42 13.68 -26.25 -11.85
C ARG A 42 12.65 -26.66 -12.89
N ALA A 43 11.41 -26.92 -12.49
CA ALA A 43 10.31 -27.22 -13.39
C ALA A 43 10.00 -26.03 -14.32
N VAL A 44 9.91 -24.81 -13.77
CA VAL A 44 9.74 -23.58 -14.58
C VAL A 44 10.84 -23.45 -15.63
N LEU A 45 12.10 -23.66 -15.24
CA LEU A 45 13.25 -23.56 -16.15
C LEU A 45 13.26 -24.65 -17.23
N LEU A 46 12.75 -25.85 -16.95
CA LEU A 46 12.61 -26.92 -17.96
C LEU A 46 11.50 -26.59 -18.96
N LEU A 47 10.34 -26.14 -18.46
CA LEU A 47 9.21 -25.72 -19.27
C LEU A 47 9.59 -24.52 -20.16
N GLU A 48 10.33 -23.53 -19.63
CA GLU A 48 10.82 -22.37 -20.38
C GLU A 48 11.78 -22.76 -21.53
N ARG A 49 12.52 -23.86 -21.37
CA ARG A 49 13.39 -24.43 -22.43
C ARG A 49 12.62 -25.25 -23.48
N GLY A 50 11.29 -25.35 -23.34
CA GLY A 50 10.42 -26.04 -24.28
C GLY A 50 10.12 -27.49 -23.93
N ALA A 51 10.47 -27.98 -22.73
CA ALA A 51 10.02 -29.29 -22.27
C ALA A 51 8.49 -29.30 -22.15
N THR A 52 7.88 -30.45 -22.42
CA THR A 52 6.46 -30.68 -22.17
C THR A 52 6.19 -30.86 -20.67
N VAL A 53 4.93 -30.71 -20.26
CA VAL A 53 4.49 -30.96 -18.88
C VAL A 53 4.91 -32.36 -18.43
N GLY A 54 4.58 -33.40 -19.21
CA GLY A 54 4.87 -34.79 -18.88
C GLY A 54 6.35 -35.17 -18.99
N GLU A 55 7.17 -34.44 -19.75
CA GLU A 55 8.63 -34.58 -19.66
C GLU A 55 9.16 -34.01 -18.35
N THR A 56 8.63 -32.86 -17.93
CA THR A 56 9.02 -32.20 -16.68
C THR A 56 8.67 -33.07 -15.46
N GLU A 57 7.48 -33.67 -15.45
CA GLU A 57 7.05 -34.63 -14.42
C GLU A 57 8.01 -35.81 -14.31
N ARG A 58 8.39 -36.42 -15.45
CA ARG A 58 9.31 -37.57 -15.49
C ARG A 58 10.71 -37.22 -15.02
N VAL A 59 11.20 -36.01 -15.29
CA VAL A 59 12.56 -35.59 -14.94
C VAL A 59 12.69 -35.20 -13.48
N LEU A 60 11.66 -34.59 -12.90
CA LEU A 60 11.71 -34.00 -11.56
C LEU A 60 10.87 -34.74 -10.52
N ASP A 61 10.14 -35.80 -10.90
CA ASP A 61 9.25 -36.57 -10.02
C ASP A 61 8.29 -35.69 -9.21
N LEU A 62 7.63 -34.75 -9.90
CA LEU A 62 6.68 -33.79 -9.32
C LEU A 62 5.45 -33.63 -10.20
N ASP A 63 4.33 -33.15 -9.62
CA ASP A 63 3.11 -32.83 -10.35
C ASP A 63 3.24 -31.47 -11.08
N ALA A 64 3.73 -31.53 -12.33
CA ALA A 64 3.97 -30.32 -13.12
C ALA A 64 2.66 -29.75 -13.64
N ALA A 65 1.62 -30.57 -13.80
CA ALA A 65 0.30 -30.12 -14.23
C ALA A 65 -0.37 -29.22 -13.17
N ASP A 66 -0.29 -29.57 -11.89
CA ASP A 66 -0.78 -28.74 -10.79
C ASP A 66 0.05 -27.45 -10.67
N LEU A 67 1.39 -27.55 -10.76
CA LEU A 67 2.26 -26.37 -10.77
C LEU A 67 1.88 -25.40 -11.89
N VAL A 68 1.74 -25.87 -13.13
CA VAL A 68 1.35 -25.02 -14.27
C VAL A 68 -0.04 -24.43 -14.07
N THR A 69 -0.97 -25.17 -13.47
CA THR A 69 -2.30 -24.67 -13.12
C THR A 69 -2.20 -23.48 -12.16
N GLU A 70 -1.36 -23.58 -11.12
CA GLU A 70 -1.10 -22.47 -10.19
C GLU A 70 -0.41 -21.29 -10.88
N LEU A 71 0.57 -21.53 -11.75
CA LEU A 71 1.24 -20.48 -12.52
C LEU A 71 0.29 -19.77 -13.50
N CYS A 72 -0.69 -20.49 -14.05
CA CYS A 72 -1.77 -19.90 -14.85
C CYS A 72 -2.68 -19.03 -13.99
N ARG A 73 -3.09 -19.52 -12.81
CA ARG A 73 -3.89 -18.74 -11.84
C ARG A 73 -3.18 -17.47 -11.39
N ALA A 74 -1.87 -17.53 -11.25
CA ALA A 74 -1.02 -16.40 -10.92
C ALA A 74 -0.74 -15.44 -12.11
N GLY A 75 -1.20 -15.76 -13.32
CA GLY A 75 -1.02 -14.90 -14.49
C GLY A 75 0.42 -14.86 -15.03
N LEU A 76 1.21 -15.91 -14.75
CA LEU A 76 2.62 -16.03 -15.17
C LEU A 76 2.78 -16.71 -16.53
N VAL A 77 1.77 -17.49 -16.94
CA VAL A 77 1.73 -18.23 -18.20
C VAL A 77 1.08 -17.39 -19.30
N ARG A 78 1.75 -17.27 -20.45
CA ARG A 78 1.26 -16.60 -21.66
C ARG A 78 0.42 -17.54 -22.51
N THR A 79 0.93 -18.75 -22.77
CA THR A 79 0.20 -19.79 -23.50
C THR A 79 0.44 -21.17 -22.86
N ALA A 80 -0.58 -22.04 -22.92
CA ALA A 80 -0.47 -23.43 -22.51
C ALA A 80 -1.09 -24.32 -23.60
N GLY A 81 -0.29 -25.21 -24.19
CA GLY A 81 -0.71 -26.04 -25.33
C GLY A 81 -1.14 -25.21 -26.55
N GLY A 82 -0.48 -24.07 -26.78
CA GLY A 82 -0.82 -23.15 -27.89
C GLY A 82 -2.04 -22.26 -27.65
N VAL A 83 -2.76 -22.43 -26.53
CA VAL A 83 -3.92 -21.61 -26.17
C VAL A 83 -3.48 -20.46 -25.27
N ALA A 84 -3.89 -19.24 -25.59
CA ALA A 84 -3.62 -18.07 -24.78
C ALA A 84 -4.31 -18.16 -23.41
N VAL A 85 -3.55 -17.91 -22.34
CA VAL A 85 -4.07 -17.91 -20.97
C VAL A 85 -4.39 -16.48 -20.56
N PRO A 86 -5.60 -16.20 -20.01
CA PRO A 86 -5.91 -14.89 -19.48
C PRO A 86 -4.96 -14.51 -18.33
N ALA A 87 -4.31 -13.35 -18.43
CA ALA A 87 -3.39 -12.85 -17.43
C ALA A 87 -3.65 -11.37 -17.13
N PRO A 88 -3.23 -10.86 -15.96
CA PRO A 88 -3.32 -9.44 -15.64
C PRO A 88 -2.54 -8.57 -16.63
N ASP A 89 -3.14 -7.43 -16.98
CA ASP A 89 -2.49 -6.40 -17.78
C ASP A 89 -1.26 -5.82 -17.05
N PRO A 90 -0.19 -5.44 -17.77
CA PRO A 90 0.93 -4.72 -17.19
C PRO A 90 0.49 -3.44 -16.46
N ILE A 91 1.19 -3.12 -15.37
CA ILE A 91 0.95 -1.91 -14.59
C ILE A 91 1.19 -0.68 -15.46
N ARG A 92 0.16 0.16 -15.60
CA ARG A 92 0.27 1.46 -16.24
C ARG A 92 0.99 2.44 -15.31
N ALA A 93 2.28 2.60 -15.59
CA ALA A 93 3.19 3.52 -14.91
C ALA A 93 2.62 4.94 -14.72
N THR A 94 2.62 5.45 -13.49
CA THR A 94 2.46 6.89 -13.25
C THR A 94 3.75 7.60 -13.70
N PHE A 95 3.61 8.69 -14.46
CA PHE A 95 4.72 9.39 -15.11
C PHE A 95 5.60 8.47 -15.98
N PRO A 96 5.09 7.89 -17.09
CA PRO A 96 5.84 6.92 -17.91
C PRO A 96 7.13 7.49 -18.52
N ARG A 97 7.27 8.82 -18.59
CA ARG A 97 8.49 9.49 -19.04
C ARG A 97 9.60 9.50 -17.98
N LEU A 98 9.29 9.24 -16.71
CA LEU A 98 10.25 9.14 -15.62
C LEU A 98 10.96 7.77 -15.66
N ARG A 99 12.03 7.70 -16.44
CA ARG A 99 12.86 6.48 -16.62
C ARG A 99 13.85 6.31 -15.47
N ARG A 100 14.27 5.06 -15.24
CA ARG A 100 15.29 4.65 -14.24
C ARG A 100 16.52 5.56 -14.21
N ARG A 101 17.04 5.93 -15.38
CA ARG A 101 18.24 6.79 -15.49
C ARG A 101 18.08 8.18 -14.84
N HIS A 102 16.87 8.73 -14.80
CA HIS A 102 16.59 10.05 -14.23
C HIS A 102 16.61 10.02 -12.69
N VAL A 103 16.34 8.85 -12.11
CA VAL A 103 16.09 8.69 -10.66
C VAL A 103 17.02 7.67 -10.00
N ARG A 104 18.04 7.18 -10.70
CA ARG A 104 19.01 6.20 -10.14
C ARG A 104 19.66 6.67 -8.83
N TRP A 105 19.78 7.99 -8.65
CA TRP A 105 20.31 8.62 -7.44
C TRP A 105 19.47 8.31 -6.19
N ALA A 106 18.20 7.95 -6.35
CA ALA A 106 17.31 7.61 -5.24
C ALA A 106 17.73 6.34 -4.47
N LEU A 107 18.56 5.49 -5.09
CA LEU A 107 19.13 4.30 -4.43
C LEU A 107 20.59 4.50 -3.98
N HIS A 108 21.14 5.71 -4.19
CA HIS A 108 22.50 6.04 -3.84
C HIS A 108 22.69 6.02 -2.31
N PRO A 109 23.77 5.42 -1.78
CA PRO A 109 23.97 5.30 -0.33
C PRO A 109 24.11 6.64 0.42
N LEU A 110 24.42 7.73 -0.28
CA LEU A 110 24.49 9.07 0.33
C LEU A 110 23.12 9.72 0.56
N LEU A 111 22.07 9.30 -0.14
CA LEU A 111 20.76 9.95 -0.01
C LEU A 111 20.17 9.81 1.41
N PRO A 112 20.20 8.64 2.07
CA PRO A 112 19.81 8.53 3.47
C PRO A 112 20.59 9.46 4.40
N ALA A 113 21.90 9.64 4.17
CA ALA A 113 22.72 10.56 4.95
C ALA A 113 22.31 12.03 4.75
N LEU A 114 21.95 12.41 3.52
CA LEU A 114 21.43 13.75 3.22
C LEU A 114 20.07 13.98 3.90
N LEU A 115 19.17 12.99 3.87
CA LEU A 115 17.87 13.08 4.55
C LEU A 115 18.03 13.08 6.08
N ALA A 116 19.09 12.49 6.62
CA ALA A 116 19.36 12.52 8.06
C ALA A 116 19.60 13.95 8.58
N VAL A 117 20.11 14.88 7.76
CA VAL A 117 20.37 16.27 8.21
C VAL A 117 19.11 16.98 8.70
N PRO A 118 18.04 17.16 7.90
CA PRO A 118 16.81 17.79 8.39
C PRO A 118 16.11 16.99 9.48
N ILE A 119 16.23 15.66 9.48
CA ILE A 119 15.68 14.80 10.54
C ILE A 119 16.36 15.09 11.88
N LEU A 120 17.70 15.03 11.91
CA LEU A 120 18.49 15.33 13.11
C LEU A 120 18.27 16.78 13.56
N SER A 121 18.18 17.72 12.63
CA SER A 121 17.83 19.11 12.94
C SER A 121 16.49 19.21 13.68
N GLY A 122 15.45 18.52 13.19
CA GLY A 122 14.17 18.45 13.87
C GLY A 122 14.25 17.80 15.25
N LEU A 123 15.03 16.72 15.40
CA LEU A 123 15.22 16.05 16.69
C LEU A 123 15.87 16.95 17.76
N LEU A 124 16.73 17.88 17.34
CA LEU A 124 17.33 18.88 18.24
C LEU A 124 16.34 19.99 18.65
N HIS A 125 15.18 20.08 18.00
CA HIS A 125 14.16 21.10 18.24
C HIS A 125 12.83 20.49 18.72
N LEU A 126 12.85 19.29 19.31
CA LEU A 126 11.63 18.63 19.83
C LEU A 126 10.98 19.38 20.98
N ASP A 127 11.72 20.24 21.68
CA ASP A 127 11.21 21.19 22.67
C ASP A 127 10.27 22.24 22.06
N ARG A 128 10.30 22.41 20.73
CA ARG A 128 9.48 23.38 19.98
C ARG A 128 8.30 22.77 19.25
N VAL A 129 7.93 21.52 19.56
CA VAL A 129 6.74 20.90 18.92
C VAL A 129 5.52 21.78 19.21
N PRO A 130 4.84 22.29 18.17
CA PRO A 130 3.72 23.21 18.34
C PRO A 130 2.53 22.51 19.01
N GLY A 131 1.73 23.29 19.75
CA GLY A 131 0.45 22.83 20.28
C GLY A 131 -0.61 22.69 19.19
N TRP A 132 -1.66 21.91 19.47
CA TRP A 132 -2.76 21.65 18.53
C TRP A 132 -3.52 22.93 18.13
N GLU A 133 -3.46 23.97 18.96
CA GLU A 133 -4.06 25.28 18.74
C GLU A 133 -3.53 25.94 17.46
N GLN A 134 -2.28 25.65 17.08
CA GLN A 134 -1.66 26.18 15.85
C GLN A 134 -2.29 25.63 14.58
N LEU A 135 -3.06 24.54 14.67
CA LEU A 135 -3.88 24.08 13.55
C LEU A 135 -4.97 25.11 13.22
N ILE A 136 -5.48 25.84 14.22
CA ILE A 136 -6.55 26.84 14.10
C ILE A 136 -5.94 28.25 14.06
N TRP A 137 -5.23 28.55 12.97
CA TRP A 137 -4.51 29.82 12.82
C TRP A 137 -5.37 30.99 12.28
N SER A 138 -6.62 30.73 11.90
CA SER A 138 -7.55 31.72 11.34
C SER A 138 -8.94 31.55 11.94
N ALA A 139 -9.65 32.67 12.14
CA ALA A 139 -11.05 32.68 12.55
C ALA A 139 -12.01 32.14 11.46
N ASN A 140 -11.60 32.19 10.19
CA ASN A 140 -12.33 31.54 9.11
C ASN A 140 -11.96 30.04 9.07
N GLY A 141 -12.85 29.19 9.59
CA GLY A 141 -12.68 27.74 9.63
C GLY A 141 -12.60 27.08 8.25
N THR A 142 -13.33 27.59 7.25
CA THR A 142 -13.25 27.09 5.86
C THR A 142 -11.85 27.32 5.29
N LEU A 143 -11.25 28.49 5.52
CA LEU A 143 -9.87 28.78 5.12
C LEU A 143 -8.86 27.83 5.78
N VAL A 144 -9.05 27.53 7.07
CA VAL A 144 -8.24 26.54 7.80
C VAL A 144 -8.35 25.17 7.13
N LEU A 145 -9.57 24.70 6.85
CA LEU A 145 -9.80 23.40 6.22
C LEU A 145 -9.27 23.29 4.79
N VAL A 146 -9.43 24.34 3.97
CA VAL A 146 -8.81 24.41 2.62
C VAL A 146 -7.30 24.25 2.74
N THR A 147 -6.69 24.98 3.68
CA THR A 147 -5.24 24.99 3.88
C THR A 147 -4.75 23.63 4.35
N TRP A 148 -5.41 23.02 5.35
CA TRP A 148 -5.08 21.66 5.79
C TRP A 148 -5.23 20.65 4.66
N THR A 149 -6.32 20.73 3.89
CA THR A 149 -6.56 19.83 2.76
C THR A 149 -5.45 19.95 1.71
N ALA A 150 -5.11 21.19 1.32
CA ALA A 150 -4.05 21.45 0.35
C ALA A 150 -2.68 20.95 0.84
N LEU A 151 -2.32 21.25 2.09
CA LEU A 151 -1.07 20.80 2.70
C LEU A 151 -1.04 19.27 2.82
N LEU A 152 -2.09 18.65 3.39
CA LEU A 152 -2.17 17.21 3.58
C LEU A 152 -2.03 16.45 2.26
N TRP A 153 -2.77 16.83 1.22
CA TRP A 153 -2.67 16.17 -0.09
C TRP A 153 -1.33 16.43 -0.79
N SER A 154 -0.71 17.59 -0.58
CA SER A 154 0.64 17.87 -1.08
C SER A 154 1.68 16.97 -0.40
N LEU A 155 1.59 16.83 0.92
CA LEU A 155 2.47 15.99 1.73
C LEU A 155 2.29 14.50 1.39
N VAL A 156 1.03 14.04 1.25
CA VAL A 156 0.71 12.68 0.76
C VAL A 156 1.27 12.48 -0.66
N GLY A 157 1.07 13.44 -1.56
CA GLY A 157 1.62 13.38 -2.91
C GLY A 157 3.14 13.24 -2.91
N LEU A 158 3.83 14.01 -2.08
CA LEU A 158 5.29 13.96 -1.95
C LEU A 158 5.76 12.59 -1.42
N HIS A 159 5.07 12.02 -0.44
CA HIS A 159 5.32 10.68 0.10
C HIS A 159 5.16 9.59 -0.98
N GLU A 160 4.06 9.61 -1.73
CA GLU A 160 3.83 8.64 -2.81
C GLU A 160 4.84 8.80 -3.96
N VAL A 161 5.24 10.04 -4.27
CA VAL A 161 6.31 10.29 -5.24
C VAL A 161 7.64 9.70 -4.78
N ALA A 162 7.93 9.67 -3.47
CA ALA A 162 9.14 9.03 -2.94
C ALA A 162 9.15 7.51 -3.22
N HIS A 163 8.03 6.83 -2.98
CA HIS A 163 7.86 5.41 -3.33
C HIS A 163 7.99 5.17 -4.84
N LEU A 164 7.33 6.01 -5.64
CA LEU A 164 7.41 5.94 -7.09
C LEU A 164 8.86 6.09 -7.57
N VAL A 165 9.56 7.14 -7.12
CA VAL A 165 10.94 7.45 -7.53
C VAL A 165 11.90 6.31 -7.15
N THR A 166 11.80 5.77 -5.94
CA THR A 166 12.67 4.67 -5.49
C THR A 166 12.35 3.35 -6.21
N ALA A 167 11.08 3.03 -6.44
CA ALA A 167 10.69 1.87 -7.24
C ALA A 167 11.17 2.00 -8.69
N ARG A 168 11.10 3.20 -9.27
CA ARG A 168 11.61 3.48 -10.62
C ARG A 168 13.10 3.32 -10.74
N ALA A 169 13.84 3.75 -9.72
CA ALA A 169 15.29 3.56 -9.64
C ALA A 169 15.66 2.07 -9.60
N ALA A 170 14.78 1.23 -9.04
CA ALA A 170 14.89 -0.23 -9.05
C ALA A 170 14.46 -0.89 -10.37
N GLY A 171 13.89 -0.13 -11.32
CA GLY A 171 13.42 -0.63 -12.61
C GLY A 171 11.96 -1.10 -12.62
N VAL A 172 11.17 -0.74 -11.61
CA VAL A 172 9.78 -1.20 -11.46
C VAL A 172 8.77 -0.18 -12.04
N PRO A 173 7.71 -0.65 -12.73
CA PRO A 173 6.65 0.16 -13.32
C PRO A 173 5.67 0.85 -12.37
N ALA A 174 6.06 1.16 -11.13
CA ALA A 174 5.20 1.73 -10.08
C ALA A 174 4.08 2.71 -10.50
N ARG A 175 2.91 2.60 -9.85
CA ARG A 175 1.70 3.38 -10.16
C ARG A 175 1.07 3.96 -8.90
N ILE A 176 0.86 5.27 -8.89
CA ILE A 176 0.07 5.96 -7.85
C ILE A 176 -1.42 5.82 -8.20
N SER A 177 -2.22 5.44 -7.21
CA SER A 177 -3.67 5.29 -7.33
C SER A 177 -4.38 5.70 -6.04
N LEU A 178 -5.69 5.94 -6.14
CA LEU A 178 -6.53 6.09 -4.96
C LEU A 178 -7.05 4.72 -4.52
N GLY A 179 -6.93 4.45 -3.22
CA GLY A 179 -7.42 3.26 -2.56
C GLY A 179 -8.31 3.59 -1.37
N THR A 180 -8.90 2.54 -0.79
CA THR A 180 -9.67 2.64 0.44
C THR A 180 -9.10 1.67 1.46
N ARG A 181 -8.91 2.16 2.70
CA ARG A 181 -8.49 1.37 3.85
C ARG A 181 -9.41 1.72 5.02
N LEU A 182 -10.36 0.83 5.34
CA LEU A 182 -11.49 1.14 6.21
C LEU A 182 -12.15 2.47 5.79
N GLN A 183 -12.38 3.40 6.71
CA GLN A 183 -12.95 4.72 6.44
C GLN A 183 -12.00 5.70 5.71
N PHE A 184 -10.72 5.37 5.55
CA PHE A 184 -9.75 6.31 4.99
C PHE A 184 -9.68 6.22 3.47
N LEU A 185 -9.80 7.38 2.81
CA LEU A 185 -9.36 7.57 1.43
C LEU A 185 -7.85 7.76 1.43
N VAL A 186 -7.13 6.93 0.70
CA VAL A 186 -5.67 6.97 0.65
C VAL A 186 -5.18 7.11 -0.78
N ALA A 187 -4.13 7.89 -0.99
CA ALA A 187 -3.25 7.64 -2.12
C ALA A 187 -2.35 6.46 -1.75
N GLN A 188 -1.98 5.65 -2.74
CA GLN A 188 -1.05 4.54 -2.56
C GLN A 188 -0.28 4.30 -3.85
N THR A 189 0.98 3.96 -3.70
CA THR A 189 1.86 3.57 -4.81
C THR A 189 1.94 2.06 -4.87
N ASP A 190 1.43 1.48 -5.95
CA ASP A 190 1.70 0.09 -6.29
C ASP A 190 3.16 -0.06 -6.66
N VAL A 191 3.92 -0.69 -5.77
CA VAL A 191 5.34 -1.01 -5.94
C VAL A 191 5.57 -2.52 -6.03
N SER A 192 4.54 -3.31 -6.30
CA SER A 192 4.58 -4.78 -6.19
C SER A 192 5.75 -5.40 -6.98
N GLY A 193 6.17 -4.83 -8.11
CA GLY A 193 7.34 -5.33 -8.85
C GLY A 193 8.67 -5.38 -8.09
N ILE A 194 8.79 -4.79 -6.89
CA ILE A 194 10.02 -4.84 -6.06
C ILE A 194 10.26 -6.18 -5.37
N TRP A 195 9.33 -7.15 -5.40
CA TRP A 195 9.51 -8.46 -4.75
C TRP A 195 10.77 -9.22 -5.22
N LEU A 196 11.17 -9.02 -6.48
CA LEU A 196 12.41 -9.57 -7.05
C LEU A 196 13.66 -8.72 -6.74
N ALA A 197 13.49 -7.50 -6.22
CA ALA A 197 14.62 -6.65 -5.86
C ALA A 197 15.35 -7.19 -4.61
N PRO A 198 16.65 -6.91 -4.46
CA PRO A 198 17.40 -7.23 -3.24
C PRO A 198 16.76 -6.58 -2.00
N ARG A 199 16.92 -7.23 -0.85
CA ARG A 199 16.34 -6.78 0.44
C ARG A 199 16.60 -5.30 0.73
N ARG A 200 17.83 -4.82 0.51
CA ARG A 200 18.19 -3.41 0.71
C ARG A 200 17.31 -2.47 -0.12
N VAL A 201 17.03 -2.82 -1.38
CA VAL A 201 16.21 -2.01 -2.28
C VAL A 201 14.75 -2.04 -1.82
N ARG A 202 14.22 -3.20 -1.44
CA ARG A 202 12.84 -3.30 -0.92
C ARG A 202 12.65 -2.43 0.32
N ILE A 203 13.54 -2.55 1.32
CA ILE A 203 13.52 -1.71 2.52
C ILE A 203 13.62 -0.23 2.18
N THR A 204 14.48 0.14 1.22
CA THR A 204 14.60 1.54 0.77
C THR A 204 13.28 2.04 0.18
N VAL A 205 12.61 1.23 -0.65
CA VAL A 205 11.32 1.60 -1.23
C VAL A 205 10.26 1.71 -0.14
N TYR A 206 10.14 0.75 0.77
CA TYR A 206 9.18 0.80 1.89
C TYR A 206 9.41 2.02 2.78
N LEU A 207 10.65 2.39 3.10
CA LEU A 207 10.93 3.50 4.00
C LEU A 207 10.99 4.86 3.31
N SER A 208 10.94 4.92 1.98
CA SER A 208 11.17 6.17 1.24
C SER A 208 10.15 7.27 1.56
N GLY A 209 8.85 6.94 1.61
CA GLY A 209 7.80 7.88 2.00
C GLY A 209 7.99 8.39 3.44
N ILE A 210 8.25 7.49 4.39
CA ILE A 210 8.50 7.85 5.79
C ILE A 210 9.75 8.71 5.95
N ALA A 211 10.82 8.40 5.23
CA ALA A 211 12.06 9.17 5.28
C ALA A 211 11.86 10.61 4.78
N VAL A 212 11.09 10.79 3.70
CA VAL A 212 10.70 12.11 3.22
C VAL A 212 9.78 12.80 4.22
N ASP A 213 8.84 12.08 4.83
CA ASP A 213 7.94 12.66 5.82
C ASP A 213 8.68 13.20 7.05
N LEU A 214 9.63 12.41 7.57
CA LEU A 214 10.49 12.81 8.69
C LEU A 214 11.40 13.99 8.31
N ALA A 215 11.96 14.00 7.10
CA ALA A 215 12.79 15.11 6.64
C ALA A 215 11.98 16.42 6.51
N VAL A 216 10.77 16.36 5.97
CA VAL A 216 9.88 17.52 5.88
C VAL A 216 9.44 17.99 7.26
N ALA A 217 9.08 17.06 8.16
CA ALA A 217 8.71 17.39 9.53
C ALA A 217 9.88 18.04 10.29
N GLY A 218 11.08 17.49 10.17
CA GLY A 218 12.27 18.02 10.85
C GLY A 218 12.69 19.38 10.32
N LEU A 219 12.59 19.61 9.00
CA LEU A 219 12.82 20.92 8.40
C LEU A 219 11.77 21.94 8.87
N ALA A 220 10.48 21.58 8.83
CA ALA A 220 9.41 22.46 9.27
C ALA A 220 9.52 22.80 10.76
N LEU A 221 9.91 21.84 11.61
CA LEU A 221 10.11 22.04 13.05
C LEU A 221 11.30 22.96 13.33
N THR A 222 12.40 22.80 12.59
CA THR A 222 13.59 23.67 12.72
C THR A 222 13.25 25.15 12.49
N PHE A 223 12.26 25.42 11.63
CA PHE A 223 11.86 26.76 11.23
C PHE A 223 10.45 27.13 11.70
N ALA A 224 9.88 26.41 12.68
CA ALA A 224 8.48 26.54 13.06
C ALA A 224 8.10 27.99 13.46
N ASP A 225 9.03 28.72 14.07
CA ASP A 225 8.86 30.10 14.52
C ASP A 225 8.76 31.13 13.38
N LEU A 226 9.13 30.76 12.15
CA LEU A 226 9.14 31.68 11.01
C LEU A 226 7.76 31.89 10.37
N HIS A 227 6.86 30.91 10.47
CA HIS A 227 5.53 31.02 9.85
C HIS A 227 4.53 30.01 10.46
N PRO A 228 3.28 30.41 10.77
CA PRO A 228 2.27 29.51 11.35
C PRO A 228 1.98 28.24 10.53
N LEU A 229 2.11 28.33 9.20
CA LEU A 229 1.95 27.16 8.33
C LEU A 229 3.04 26.09 8.54
N LEU A 230 4.24 26.45 9.00
CA LEU A 230 5.27 25.47 9.33
C LEU A 230 4.88 24.65 10.56
N ALA A 231 4.31 25.31 11.58
CA ALA A 231 3.71 24.61 12.72
C ALA A 231 2.57 23.68 12.29
N THR A 232 1.71 24.13 11.37
CA THR A 232 0.65 23.28 10.77
C THR A 232 1.25 22.07 10.05
N ILE A 233 2.31 22.25 9.25
CA ILE A 233 3.00 21.15 8.55
C ILE A 233 3.57 20.14 9.55
N VAL A 234 4.20 20.60 10.64
CA VAL A 234 4.72 19.71 11.70
C VAL A 234 3.59 18.84 12.25
N LEU A 235 2.46 19.46 12.65
CA LEU A 235 1.33 18.73 13.23
C LEU A 235 0.69 17.74 12.26
N LEU A 236 0.51 18.13 11.00
CA LEU A 236 0.00 17.23 9.96
C LEU A 236 0.96 16.06 9.72
N GLN A 237 2.28 16.31 9.67
CA GLN A 237 3.27 15.25 9.51
C GLN A 237 3.33 14.31 10.71
N LEU A 238 3.22 14.82 11.94
CA LEU A 238 3.13 13.99 13.15
C LEU A 238 1.90 13.06 13.08
N GLY A 239 0.74 13.58 12.70
CA GLY A 239 -0.46 12.78 12.47
C GLY A 239 -0.26 11.69 11.41
N ARG A 240 0.42 12.02 10.30
CA ARG A 240 0.75 11.06 9.24
C ARG A 240 1.75 9.99 9.69
N LEU A 241 2.78 10.36 10.46
CA LEU A 241 3.74 9.41 11.03
C LEU A 241 3.06 8.46 12.04
N LEU A 242 2.14 8.98 12.86
CA LEU A 242 1.32 8.13 13.73
C LEU A 242 0.43 7.18 12.92
N ALA A 243 -0.14 7.64 11.80
CA ALA A 243 -0.94 6.80 10.92
C ALA A 243 -0.12 5.64 10.31
N GLN A 244 1.20 5.79 10.14
CA GLN A 244 2.07 4.70 9.68
C GLN A 244 2.14 3.53 10.67
N LEU A 245 1.92 3.79 11.97
CA LEU A 245 1.85 2.76 13.01
C LEU A 245 0.59 1.90 12.95
N LEU A 246 -0.41 2.28 12.14
CA LEU A 246 -1.60 1.48 11.86
C LEU A 246 -1.26 0.31 10.91
N VAL A 247 -0.26 -0.48 11.27
CA VAL A 247 0.32 -1.55 10.43
C VAL A 247 -0.72 -2.60 10.03
N PHE A 248 -1.79 -2.78 10.81
CA PHE A 248 -2.89 -3.65 10.43
C PHE A 248 -3.62 -3.22 9.14
N MET A 249 -3.45 -1.97 8.72
CA MET A 249 -4.00 -1.39 7.49
C MET A 249 -3.06 -1.53 6.28
N ARG A 250 -1.98 -2.31 6.38
CA ARG A 250 -0.97 -2.50 5.32
C ARG A 250 -0.23 -1.22 4.93
N THR A 251 0.15 -0.43 5.93
CA THR A 251 0.98 0.79 5.79
C THR A 251 2.42 0.46 5.35
N ASP A 252 3.29 1.44 5.20
CA ASP A 252 4.65 1.17 4.76
C ASP A 252 5.44 0.34 5.79
N LEU A 253 5.18 0.59 7.08
CA LEU A 253 5.72 -0.20 8.17
C LEU A 253 5.21 -1.64 8.17
N TYR A 254 4.01 -1.91 7.63
CA TYR A 254 3.55 -3.29 7.44
C TYR A 254 4.47 -4.07 6.49
N PHE A 255 4.82 -3.49 5.34
CA PHE A 255 5.69 -4.17 4.37
C PHE A 255 7.12 -4.32 4.89
N LEU A 256 7.60 -3.36 5.69
CA LEU A 256 8.86 -3.51 6.42
C LEU A 256 8.79 -4.70 7.40
N LEU A 257 7.72 -4.78 8.19
CA LEU A 257 7.52 -5.88 9.15
C LEU A 257 7.43 -7.23 8.42
N GLN A 258 6.74 -7.29 7.29
CA GLN A 258 6.64 -8.47 6.44
C GLN A 258 8.04 -8.99 6.05
N ASP A 259 8.91 -8.10 5.57
CA ASP A 259 10.29 -8.43 5.23
C ASP A 259 11.13 -8.81 6.46
N LEU A 260 10.88 -8.23 7.63
CA LEU A 260 11.61 -8.52 8.88
C LEU A 260 11.18 -9.82 9.56
N THR A 261 9.91 -10.20 9.45
CA THR A 261 9.35 -11.42 10.07
C THR A 261 9.50 -12.64 9.17
N GLY A 262 9.64 -12.45 7.85
CA GLY A 262 9.69 -13.54 6.87
C GLY A 262 8.32 -14.03 6.42
N CYS A 263 7.24 -13.55 7.04
CA CYS A 263 5.87 -13.91 6.66
C CYS A 263 5.49 -13.17 5.38
N ARG A 264 5.22 -13.89 4.27
CA ARG A 264 4.96 -13.28 2.95
C ARG A 264 3.63 -12.54 2.85
N ASP A 265 2.62 -12.91 3.65
CA ASP A 265 1.34 -12.20 3.72
C ASP A 265 0.77 -12.23 5.15
N LEU A 266 1.31 -11.35 6.02
CA LEU A 266 0.84 -11.20 7.40
C LEU A 266 -0.67 -10.94 7.48
N TYR A 267 -1.26 -10.23 6.50
CA TYR A 267 -2.65 -9.81 6.56
C TYR A 267 -3.56 -10.98 6.19
N GLY A 268 -3.29 -11.65 5.06
CA GLY A 268 -4.03 -12.81 4.61
C GLY A 268 -3.91 -13.98 5.57
N ASP A 269 -2.71 -14.24 6.08
CA ASP A 269 -2.46 -15.33 7.04
C ASP A 269 -3.18 -15.09 8.36
N ALA A 270 -3.11 -13.87 8.90
CA ALA A 270 -3.82 -13.54 10.14
C ALA A 270 -5.33 -13.58 9.93
N SER A 271 -5.82 -13.12 8.79
CA SER A 271 -7.25 -13.19 8.45
C SER A 271 -7.74 -14.63 8.29
N ARG A 272 -6.92 -15.54 7.73
CA ARG A 272 -7.23 -16.98 7.66
C ARG A 272 -7.22 -17.60 9.05
N TYR A 273 -6.22 -17.27 9.87
CA TYR A 273 -6.10 -17.74 11.24
C TYR A 273 -7.29 -17.33 12.12
N LEU A 274 -7.67 -16.04 12.09
CA LEU A 274 -8.83 -15.53 12.84
C LEU A 274 -10.13 -16.19 12.40
N ARG A 275 -10.35 -16.37 11.09
CA ARG A 275 -11.52 -17.09 10.58
C ARG A 275 -11.57 -18.54 11.07
N ALA A 276 -10.42 -19.22 11.06
CA ALA A 276 -10.33 -20.58 11.58
C ALA A 276 -10.70 -20.64 13.08
N LEU A 277 -10.19 -19.68 13.87
CA LEU A 277 -10.49 -19.58 15.30
C LEU A 277 -12.00 -19.33 15.56
N LEU A 278 -12.63 -18.45 14.78
CA LEU A 278 -14.08 -18.21 14.85
C LEU A 278 -14.89 -19.44 14.47
N CYS A 279 -14.37 -20.32 13.61
CA CYS A 279 -14.97 -21.61 13.28
C CYS A 279 -14.55 -22.75 14.25
N GLY A 280 -13.92 -22.44 15.38
CA GLY A 280 -13.48 -23.44 16.37
C GLY A 280 -12.30 -24.32 15.93
N ARG A 281 -11.64 -24.00 14.80
CA ARG A 281 -10.49 -24.76 14.30
C ARG A 281 -9.21 -24.30 14.99
N THR A 282 -8.60 -25.17 15.78
CA THR A 282 -7.32 -24.94 16.46
C THR A 282 -6.15 -25.57 15.69
N GLY A 283 -4.91 -25.25 16.07
CA GLY A 283 -3.71 -25.88 15.49
C GLY A 283 -3.29 -25.43 14.09
N THR A 284 -3.99 -24.45 13.49
CA THR A 284 -3.73 -23.97 12.12
C THR A 284 -2.36 -23.31 11.91
N LEU A 285 -1.62 -23.00 12.98
CA LEU A 285 -0.27 -22.43 12.92
C LEU A 285 0.84 -23.43 13.26
N GLY A 286 0.50 -24.72 13.40
CA GLY A 286 1.43 -25.77 13.82
C GLY A 286 2.62 -25.94 12.86
N SER A 287 2.39 -25.74 11.56
CA SER A 287 3.41 -25.87 10.51
C SER A 287 4.38 -24.68 10.40
N LEU A 288 4.07 -23.53 11.03
CA LEU A 288 4.93 -22.35 10.94
C LEU A 288 6.11 -22.40 11.92
N PRO A 289 7.28 -21.87 11.54
CA PRO A 289 8.39 -21.65 12.48
C PRO A 289 7.97 -20.81 13.69
N GLY A 290 8.62 -21.00 14.84
CA GLY A 290 8.23 -20.36 16.10
C GLY A 290 8.18 -18.82 16.04
N ARG A 291 9.14 -18.20 15.35
CA ARG A 291 9.20 -16.73 15.17
C ARG A 291 8.08 -16.20 14.29
N GLU A 292 7.80 -16.86 13.17
CA GLU A 292 6.69 -16.51 12.27
C GLU A 292 5.36 -16.67 12.98
N ARG A 293 5.18 -17.78 13.71
CA ARG A 293 4.00 -18.04 14.53
C ARG A 293 3.74 -16.94 15.56
N ALA A 294 4.77 -16.49 16.27
CA ALA A 294 4.63 -15.41 17.25
C ALA A 294 4.25 -14.08 16.60
N SER A 295 4.93 -13.73 15.50
CA SER A 295 4.65 -12.51 14.72
C SER A 295 3.22 -12.51 14.18
N LEU A 296 2.78 -13.65 13.66
CA LEU A 296 1.43 -13.83 13.13
C LEU A 296 0.36 -13.74 14.22
N ARG A 297 0.59 -14.32 15.40
CA ARG A 297 -0.34 -14.21 16.55
C ARG A 297 -0.48 -12.76 17.02
N LEU A 298 0.63 -12.04 17.15
CA LEU A 298 0.62 -10.63 17.53
C LEU A 298 -0.16 -9.81 16.50
N TYR A 299 0.12 -10.01 15.21
CA TYR A 299 -0.59 -9.32 14.14
C TYR A 299 -2.08 -9.69 14.10
N ALA A 300 -2.43 -10.95 14.35
CA ALA A 300 -3.81 -11.41 14.43
C ALA A 300 -4.58 -10.80 15.61
N ALA A 301 -3.93 -10.46 16.72
CA ALA A 301 -4.56 -9.70 17.79
C ALA A 301 -4.70 -8.21 17.42
N LEU A 302 -3.66 -7.63 16.82
CA LEU A 302 -3.63 -6.23 16.42
C LEU A 302 -4.68 -5.90 15.35
N LEU A 303 -4.90 -6.81 14.39
CA LEU A 303 -5.81 -6.61 13.27
C LEU A 303 -7.26 -6.26 13.69
N PRO A 304 -7.97 -7.09 14.47
CA PRO A 304 -9.32 -6.76 14.93
C PRO A 304 -9.31 -5.59 15.92
N ALA A 305 -8.35 -5.51 16.84
CA ALA A 305 -8.27 -4.43 17.82
C ALA A 305 -8.13 -3.06 17.15
N GLY A 306 -7.18 -2.93 16.22
CA GLY A 306 -6.96 -1.71 15.44
C GLY A 306 -8.13 -1.38 14.53
N THR A 307 -8.75 -2.39 13.91
CA THR A 307 -9.95 -2.20 13.07
C THR A 307 -11.11 -1.65 13.90
N LEU A 308 -11.40 -2.25 15.06
CA LEU A 308 -12.47 -1.80 15.96
C LEU A 308 -12.19 -0.40 16.50
N ALA A 309 -10.94 -0.09 16.87
CA ALA A 309 -10.55 1.24 17.32
C ALA A 309 -10.78 2.29 16.22
N CYS A 310 -10.38 2.00 14.98
CA CYS A 310 -10.60 2.91 13.85
C CYS A 310 -12.08 3.11 13.53
N LEU A 311 -12.88 2.03 13.53
CA LEU A 311 -14.33 2.14 13.30
C LEU A 311 -15.03 2.89 14.44
N GLY A 312 -14.63 2.63 15.69
CA GLY A 312 -15.09 3.36 16.86
C GLY A 312 -14.81 4.85 16.75
N PHE A 313 -13.57 5.22 16.40
CA PHE A 313 -13.21 6.62 16.16
C PHE A 313 -14.00 7.26 15.01
N ALA A 314 -14.22 6.51 13.92
CA ALA A 314 -15.03 6.99 12.80
C ALA A 314 -16.47 7.29 13.24
N ILE A 315 -17.10 6.40 14.01
CA ILE A 315 -18.49 6.53 14.45
C ILE A 315 -18.66 7.58 15.55
N VAL A 316 -17.76 7.61 16.53
CA VAL A 316 -17.91 8.44 17.74
C VAL A 316 -17.38 9.85 17.54
N VAL A 317 -16.35 10.03 16.70
CA VAL A 317 -15.68 11.33 16.52
C VAL A 317 -15.91 11.89 15.12
N THR A 318 -15.55 11.11 14.09
CA THR A 318 -15.53 11.64 12.71
C THR A 318 -16.94 11.90 12.20
N LEU A 319 -17.87 10.95 12.38
CA LEU A 319 -19.23 11.06 11.86
C LEU A 319 -20.01 12.23 12.48
N PRO A 320 -20.05 12.43 13.82
CA PRO A 320 -20.72 13.58 14.42
C PRO A 320 -20.12 14.91 13.94
N LEU A 321 -18.78 14.99 13.86
CA LEU A 321 -18.10 16.18 13.33
C LEU A 321 -18.55 16.49 11.90
N MET A 322 -18.58 15.49 11.02
CA MET A 322 -19.01 15.66 9.63
C MET A 322 -20.49 16.09 9.56
N VAL A 323 -21.37 15.49 10.35
CA VAL A 323 -22.79 15.87 10.42
C VAL A 323 -22.94 17.32 10.89
N THR A 324 -22.21 17.76 11.90
CA THR A 324 -22.23 19.15 12.39
C THR A 324 -21.77 20.13 11.30
N LEU A 325 -20.66 19.83 10.61
CA LEU A 325 -20.14 20.69 9.54
C LEU A 325 -21.11 20.79 8.36
N ILE A 326 -21.68 19.65 7.94
CA ILE A 326 -22.63 19.61 6.82
C ILE A 326 -23.93 20.34 7.18
N THR A 327 -24.52 20.05 8.34
CA THR A 327 -25.80 20.67 8.74
C THR A 327 -25.64 22.18 8.97
N GLY A 328 -24.51 22.63 9.54
CA GLY A 328 -24.20 24.05 9.68
C GLY A 328 -24.06 24.77 8.33
N ALA A 329 -23.35 24.16 7.37
CA ALA A 329 -23.22 24.72 6.03
C ALA A 329 -24.56 24.78 5.28
N LEU A 330 -25.39 23.73 5.38
CA LEU A 330 -26.72 23.70 4.78
C LEU A 330 -27.65 24.75 5.40
N ALA A 331 -27.64 24.90 6.73
CA ALA A 331 -28.42 25.94 7.42
C ALA A 331 -28.00 27.35 6.97
N THR A 332 -26.70 27.57 6.77
CA THR A 332 -26.18 28.84 6.23
C THR A 332 -26.75 29.14 4.85
N LEU A 333 -26.78 28.14 3.95
CA LEU A 333 -27.36 28.29 2.60
C LEU A 333 -28.88 28.52 2.63
N ALA A 334 -29.59 27.84 3.54
CA ALA A 334 -31.03 27.99 3.69
C ALA A 334 -31.44 29.39 4.19
N ALA A 335 -30.58 30.07 4.93
CA ALA A 335 -30.82 31.42 5.45
C ALA A 335 -30.69 32.55 4.40
N THR A 336 -30.64 32.22 3.10
CA THR A 336 -30.44 33.18 1.99
C THR A 336 -29.25 34.12 2.21
N PRO A 337 -28.04 33.58 2.39
CA PRO A 337 -26.88 34.37 2.76
C PRO A 337 -26.42 35.25 1.58
N GLY A 338 -25.64 36.28 1.89
CA GLY A 338 -24.91 37.02 0.85
C GLY A 338 -23.97 36.11 0.04
N PRO A 339 -23.58 36.49 -1.19
CA PRO A 339 -22.83 35.62 -2.11
C PRO A 339 -21.54 34.99 -1.52
N LEU A 340 -20.81 35.73 -0.69
CA LEU A 340 -19.57 35.24 -0.07
C LEU A 340 -19.83 34.12 0.94
N ALA A 341 -20.86 34.26 1.77
CA ALA A 341 -21.23 33.25 2.76
C ALA A 341 -21.85 32.01 2.09
N ALA A 342 -22.56 32.18 0.97
CA ALA A 342 -22.99 31.06 0.13
C ALA A 342 -21.78 30.29 -0.44
N ALA A 343 -20.79 31.01 -0.99
CA ALA A 343 -19.59 30.41 -1.55
C ALA A 343 -18.77 29.66 -0.49
N ASP A 344 -18.62 30.24 0.71
CA ASP A 344 -17.93 29.61 1.84
C ASP A 344 -18.61 28.30 2.27
N ALA A 345 -19.93 28.31 2.43
CA ALA A 345 -20.70 27.12 2.78
C ALA A 345 -20.62 26.02 1.70
N LEU A 346 -20.67 26.39 0.41
CA LEU A 346 -20.50 25.45 -0.71
C LEU A 346 -19.09 24.85 -0.74
N LEU A 347 -18.07 25.65 -0.45
CA LEU A 347 -16.69 25.19 -0.37
C LEU A 347 -16.50 24.22 0.80
N LEU A 348 -17.05 24.53 1.98
CA LEU A 348 -17.04 23.63 3.12
C LEU A 348 -17.72 22.29 2.82
N LEU A 349 -18.91 22.31 2.21
CA LEU A 349 -19.61 21.10 1.78
C LEU A 349 -18.77 20.28 0.79
N THR A 350 -18.10 20.95 -0.15
CA THR A 350 -17.24 20.29 -1.13
C THR A 350 -16.03 19.60 -0.47
N LEU A 351 -15.40 20.26 0.50
CA LEU A 351 -14.24 19.72 1.23
C LEU A 351 -14.61 18.52 2.11
N VAL A 352 -15.80 18.54 2.69
CA VAL A 352 -16.28 17.47 3.58
C VAL A 352 -16.85 16.29 2.77
N ILE A 353 -17.73 16.54 1.81
CA ILE A 353 -18.44 15.49 1.07
C ILE A 353 -17.60 14.93 -0.08
N GLY A 354 -16.75 15.75 -0.70
CA GLY A 354 -15.94 15.36 -1.85
C GLY A 354 -15.07 14.12 -1.59
N PRO A 355 -14.26 14.08 -0.52
CA PRO A 355 -13.49 12.90 -0.15
C PRO A 355 -14.35 11.65 0.10
N GLU A 356 -15.52 11.79 0.72
CA GLU A 356 -16.45 10.67 0.97
C GLU A 356 -17.02 10.10 -0.34
N VAL A 357 -17.35 10.96 -1.30
CA VAL A 357 -17.79 10.53 -2.64
C VAL A 357 -16.65 9.83 -3.38
N LEU A 358 -15.43 10.34 -3.30
CA LEU A 358 -14.25 9.70 -3.90
C LEU A 358 -13.96 8.34 -3.24
N TRP A 359 -14.09 8.26 -1.93
CA TRP A 359 -13.98 7.02 -1.16
C TRP A 359 -15.04 6.00 -1.60
N ALA A 360 -16.32 6.39 -1.64
CA ALA A 360 -17.42 5.50 -2.03
C ALA A 360 -17.23 4.99 -3.46
N ARG A 361 -16.82 5.86 -4.39
CA ARG A 361 -16.51 5.50 -5.77
C ARG A 361 -15.31 4.54 -5.85
N ALA A 362 -14.23 4.79 -5.10
CA ALA A 362 -13.07 3.90 -5.06
C ALA A 362 -13.41 2.54 -4.47
N TRP A 363 -14.18 2.51 -3.38
CA TRP A 363 -14.66 1.29 -2.74
C TRP A 363 -15.55 0.48 -3.67
N TRP A 364 -16.53 1.12 -4.33
CA TRP A 364 -17.46 0.44 -5.23
C TRP A 364 -16.76 -0.15 -6.45
N ARG A 365 -15.78 0.56 -7.03
CA ARG A 365 -14.98 0.01 -8.14
C ARG A 365 -14.24 -1.27 -7.75
N ARG A 366 -13.75 -1.36 -6.50
CA ARG A 366 -12.98 -2.51 -6.01
C ARG A 366 -13.87 -3.68 -5.56
N HIS A 367 -14.95 -3.40 -4.83
CA HIS A 367 -15.75 -4.43 -4.16
C HIS A 367 -17.11 -4.68 -4.84
N GLY A 368 -17.61 -3.74 -5.65
CA GLY A 368 -18.89 -3.83 -6.33
C GLY A 368 -19.10 -5.12 -7.15
N PRO A 369 -18.11 -5.64 -7.89
CA PRO A 369 -18.25 -6.92 -8.59
C PRO A 369 -18.56 -8.09 -7.64
N ARG A 370 -17.91 -8.14 -6.47
CA ARG A 370 -18.15 -9.19 -5.46
C ARG A 370 -19.52 -9.03 -4.81
N VAL A 371 -19.91 -7.79 -4.51
CA VAL A 371 -21.23 -7.48 -3.95
C VAL A 371 -22.34 -7.89 -4.92
N ARG A 372 -22.20 -7.57 -6.21
CA ARG A 372 -23.17 -8.01 -7.25
C ARG A 372 -23.28 -9.53 -7.34
N ALA A 373 -22.16 -10.24 -7.25
CA ALA A 373 -22.15 -11.70 -7.27
C ALA A 373 -22.87 -12.34 -6.06
N ILE A 374 -22.97 -11.62 -4.93
CA ILE A 374 -23.73 -12.05 -3.75
C ILE A 374 -25.21 -11.70 -3.89
N ILE A 375 -25.55 -10.52 -4.40
CA ILE A 375 -26.95 -10.06 -4.54
C ILE A 375 -27.72 -10.83 -5.63
N VAL A 376 -27.02 -11.31 -6.66
CA VAL A 376 -27.62 -12.08 -7.76
C VAL A 376 -27.81 -13.57 -7.39
N ARG A 377 -27.30 -14.01 -6.22
CA ARG A 377 -27.61 -15.31 -5.62
C ARG A 377 -28.74 -15.16 -4.62
#